data_AF-A0A8J3LE44-F1
#
_entry.id   AF-A0A8J3LE44-F1
#
_cell.length_a   1.000
_cell.length_b   1.000
_cell.length_c   1.000
_cell.angle_alpha   90.00
_cell.angle_beta   90.00
_cell.angle_gamma   90.00
#
_symmetry.space_group_name_H-M   'P 1'
#
loop_
_entity.id
_entity.type
_entity.pdbx_description
1 polymer ?
#
loop_
_entity_poly.entity_id
_entity_poly.type
_entity_poly.pdbx_seq_one_letter_code
_entity_poly.pdbx_strand_id
1 'polypeptide(L)'
;MTGRRSRRIRATTLLVLVFVPAILLGFPQPAQAHAHLLSSTPAEGAVLPSPPDRVLFTFDEAVRGVPGGVQVYGPQGEQVEARPAVTGTELEVALPARLNNGTTVITWRVVSEDGHPISGALTFSVGAPTPVKTPAANGSDSTPAVPWTLTVSRVFGYLGLLLAAGLVAFATLFLPADPGLDQPRRRLARLARAAAAVAAVAWLAALPITAVYLLGGGPSLLGEGATWSSVPLTEYTVTAAVVGGLALAVTLLGPGPAPRRTAAVVAAALAVTAPALVGHARAASPELLVVGADVLHLLAGGVWLGGLAGLALTLPTMSGQGTVAAGVLARFSSAAAGVLAALVATGTLLVWRILGSWTALADTGYGRLVVAKIAIALAAIAIAAWNRWSLLPRLQHAASRTRQAHVRPVARATAIEGVLLAVALLVTGFLVDTSPEGGTRPASASTEANPDTRDTTLGDIRVRASLTPLTRGPNTITLRLSTATGEPTEGVAPPVVRLTADGAALGAIPLTQVSAGHYTAQVMLPVAGTWRMQVSLRVSQFANPVGELEFTVS
;
A
#
# COMPACT_ATOMS: atom_id res chain seq x y z
N MET A 1 -2.66 42.84 -29.98
CA MET A 1 -3.51 42.42 -28.83
C MET A 1 -3.41 40.94 -28.44
N THR A 2 -2.72 40.08 -29.19
CA THR A 2 -2.65 38.61 -28.98
C THR A 2 -1.72 38.15 -27.84
N GLY A 3 -0.66 38.90 -27.51
CA GLY A 3 0.29 38.55 -26.44
C GLY A 3 -0.25 38.68 -25.00
N ARG A 4 -1.29 39.50 -24.78
CA ARG A 4 -1.88 39.74 -23.45
C ARG A 4 -2.83 38.61 -23.02
N ARG A 5 -3.48 37.94 -23.98
CA ARG A 5 -4.32 36.74 -23.73
C ARG A 5 -3.49 35.50 -23.40
N SER A 6 -2.34 35.29 -24.05
CA SER A 6 -1.48 34.12 -23.76
C SER A 6 -0.79 34.21 -22.40
N ARG A 7 -0.41 35.41 -21.95
CA ARG A 7 0.11 35.64 -20.59
C ARG A 7 -0.96 35.44 -19.50
N ARG A 8 -2.21 35.84 -19.75
CA ARG A 8 -3.32 35.62 -18.80
C ARG A 8 -3.65 34.14 -18.63
N ILE A 9 -3.70 33.36 -19.72
CA ILE A 9 -3.92 31.90 -19.64
C ILE A 9 -2.79 31.22 -18.84
N ARG A 10 -1.52 31.62 -19.05
CA ARG A 10 -0.37 31.12 -18.27
C ARG A 10 -0.47 31.42 -16.78
N ALA A 11 -0.94 32.62 -16.41
CA ALA A 11 -1.11 33.02 -15.02
C ALA A 11 -2.28 32.30 -14.33
N THR A 12 -3.40 32.10 -15.02
CA THR A 12 -4.56 31.38 -14.49
C THR A 12 -4.28 29.88 -14.30
N THR A 13 -3.53 29.25 -15.23
CA THR A 13 -3.10 27.84 -15.08
C THR A 13 -2.14 27.65 -13.90
N LEU A 14 -1.21 28.58 -13.69
CA LEU A 14 -0.32 28.59 -12.51
C LEU A 14 -1.08 28.83 -11.20
N LEU A 15 -2.07 29.72 -11.20
CA LEU A 15 -2.90 29.99 -10.02
C LEU A 15 -3.77 28.78 -9.66
N VAL A 16 -4.38 28.11 -10.63
CA VAL A 16 -5.19 26.89 -10.39
C VAL A 16 -4.33 25.73 -9.89
N LEU A 17 -3.11 25.56 -10.44
CA LEU A 17 -2.15 24.54 -10.00
C LEU A 17 -1.64 24.72 -8.56
N VAL A 18 -1.68 25.96 -8.03
CA VAL A 18 -1.15 26.28 -6.69
C VAL A 18 -2.27 26.47 -5.66
N PHE A 19 -3.36 27.16 -6.00
CA PHE A 19 -4.41 27.52 -5.03
C PHE A 19 -5.47 26.44 -4.83
N VAL A 20 -5.80 25.63 -5.83
CA VAL A 20 -6.82 24.56 -5.68
C VAL A 20 -6.35 23.46 -4.73
N PRO A 21 -5.08 22.99 -4.80
CA PRO A 21 -4.54 22.11 -3.76
C PRO A 21 -4.58 22.79 -2.39
N ALA A 22 -4.08 24.03 -2.27
CA ALA A 22 -3.98 24.74 -0.99
C ALA A 22 -5.31 24.89 -0.22
N ILE A 23 -6.44 25.00 -0.92
CA ILE A 23 -7.77 25.15 -0.30
C ILE A 23 -8.37 23.78 0.12
N LEU A 24 -7.92 22.66 -0.46
CA LEU A 24 -8.43 21.30 -0.18
C LEU A 24 -7.61 20.53 0.86
N LEU A 25 -6.48 21.08 1.30
CA LEU A 25 -5.58 20.48 2.29
C LEU A 25 -6.11 20.80 3.70
N GLY A 26 -7.00 19.95 4.21
CA GLY A 26 -7.26 19.86 5.66
C GLY A 26 -6.05 19.29 6.41
N PHE A 27 -6.18 19.12 7.73
CA PHE A 27 -5.12 18.50 8.54
C PHE A 27 -4.75 17.10 8.01
N PRO A 28 -3.45 16.79 7.90
CA PRO A 28 -3.02 15.46 7.50
C PRO A 28 -3.42 14.45 8.59
N GLN A 29 -4.02 13.35 8.16
CA GLN A 29 -4.22 12.16 8.98
C GLN A 29 -3.49 11.05 8.22
N PRO A 30 -2.37 10.50 8.73
CA PRO A 30 -1.70 9.42 8.04
C PRO A 30 -2.69 8.26 7.86
N ALA A 31 -2.70 7.67 6.66
CA ALA A 31 -3.39 6.41 6.48
C ALA A 31 -2.57 5.35 7.22
N GLN A 32 -3.12 4.80 8.29
CA GLN A 32 -2.50 3.65 8.95
C GLN A 32 -2.52 2.47 7.99
N ALA A 33 -1.46 1.68 8.03
CA ALA A 33 -1.39 0.47 7.24
C ALA A 33 -1.21 -0.73 8.14
N HIS A 34 -2.23 -1.58 8.06
CA HIS A 34 -2.47 -2.76 8.88
C HIS A 34 -3.02 -2.44 10.27
N ALA A 35 -3.92 -3.30 10.72
CA ALA A 35 -4.48 -3.19 12.05
C ALA A 35 -3.45 -3.67 13.07
N HIS A 36 -3.32 -2.93 14.16
CA HIS A 36 -2.54 -3.32 15.31
C HIS A 36 -3.44 -3.81 16.43
N LEU A 37 -3.08 -4.93 17.04
CA LEU A 37 -3.76 -5.41 18.24
C LEU A 37 -3.46 -4.45 19.39
N LEU A 38 -4.49 -3.79 19.91
CA LEU A 38 -4.40 -2.86 21.04
C LEU A 38 -4.47 -3.61 22.38
N SER A 39 -5.40 -4.56 22.49
CA SER A 39 -5.63 -5.30 23.73
C SER A 39 -6.35 -6.62 23.50
N SER A 40 -6.24 -7.52 24.48
CA SER A 40 -7.01 -8.74 24.57
C SER A 40 -7.61 -8.93 25.96
N THR A 41 -8.78 -9.57 26.02
CA THR A 41 -9.40 -10.03 27.27
C THR A 41 -9.78 -11.51 27.08
N PRO A 42 -9.15 -12.45 27.80
CA PRO A 42 -8.07 -12.27 28.78
C PRO A 42 -6.79 -11.68 28.17
N ALA A 43 -6.00 -11.00 28.99
CA ALA A 43 -4.70 -10.47 28.58
C ALA A 43 -3.71 -11.61 28.27
N GLU A 44 -2.71 -11.33 27.44
CA GLU A 44 -1.64 -12.28 27.13
C GLU A 44 -0.96 -12.80 28.42
N GLY A 45 -0.85 -14.12 28.53
CA GLY A 45 -0.30 -14.82 29.68
C GLY A 45 -1.18 -14.82 30.93
N ALA A 46 -2.44 -14.38 30.85
CA ALA A 46 -3.34 -14.36 32.00
C ALA A 46 -3.57 -15.77 32.57
N VAL A 47 -3.63 -15.88 33.90
CA VAL A 47 -4.02 -17.11 34.62
C VAL A 47 -5.39 -16.88 35.27
N LEU A 48 -6.39 -17.62 34.81
CA LEU A 48 -7.78 -17.49 35.21
C LEU A 48 -8.18 -18.59 36.20
N PRO A 49 -9.02 -18.30 37.21
CA PRO A 49 -9.51 -19.31 38.13
C PRO A 49 -10.51 -20.28 37.48
N SER A 50 -11.18 -19.85 36.41
CA SER A 50 -12.17 -20.62 35.67
C SER A 50 -12.10 -20.31 34.16
N PRO A 51 -12.55 -21.22 33.29
CA PRO A 51 -12.64 -20.95 31.85
C PRO A 51 -13.45 -19.69 31.53
N PRO A 52 -12.99 -18.84 30.60
CA PRO A 52 -13.78 -17.73 30.09
C PRO A 52 -14.75 -18.24 29.00
N ASP A 53 -15.93 -17.62 28.90
CA ASP A 53 -16.91 -17.95 27.85
C ASP A 53 -16.45 -17.45 26.46
N ARG A 54 -15.62 -16.41 26.42
CA ARG A 54 -15.11 -15.79 25.20
C ARG A 54 -13.74 -15.17 25.41
N VAL A 55 -13.00 -14.99 24.32
CA VAL A 55 -11.83 -14.13 24.23
C VAL A 55 -12.11 -12.99 23.27
N LEU A 56 -11.83 -11.77 23.69
CA LEU A 56 -12.01 -10.56 22.89
C LEU A 56 -10.65 -9.97 22.52
N PHE A 57 -10.45 -9.69 21.24
CA PHE A 57 -9.32 -8.94 20.69
C PHE A 57 -9.81 -7.60 20.17
N THR A 58 -9.11 -6.51 20.51
CA THR A 58 -9.44 -5.15 20.06
C THR A 58 -8.29 -4.59 19.23
N PHE A 59 -8.61 -4.13 18.02
CA PHE A 59 -7.69 -3.51 17.07
C PHE A 59 -7.91 -1.99 16.99
N ASP A 60 -6.94 -1.26 16.42
CA ASP A 60 -7.04 0.18 16.17
C ASP A 60 -7.85 0.54 14.91
N GLU A 61 -8.00 -0.41 13.98
CA GLU A 61 -8.91 -0.29 12.84
C GLU A 61 -9.78 -1.53 12.64
N ALA A 62 -10.74 -1.42 11.72
CA ALA A 62 -11.65 -2.53 11.44
C ALA A 62 -10.90 -3.69 10.77
N VAL A 63 -11.31 -4.91 11.12
CA VAL A 63 -10.74 -6.14 10.58
C VAL A 63 -11.82 -7.02 10.01
N ARG A 64 -11.43 -8.01 9.19
CA ARG A 64 -12.32 -9.03 8.62
C ARG A 64 -11.76 -10.42 8.89
N GLY A 65 -12.64 -11.33 9.32
CA GLY A 65 -12.26 -12.73 9.51
C GLY A 65 -12.04 -13.46 8.18
N VAL A 66 -11.16 -14.47 8.19
CA VAL A 66 -10.99 -15.41 7.08
C VAL A 66 -11.35 -16.83 7.51
N PRO A 67 -11.85 -17.68 6.59
CA PRO A 67 -12.13 -19.09 6.89
C PRO A 67 -10.92 -19.79 7.49
N GLY A 68 -11.10 -20.47 8.62
CA GLY A 68 -10.01 -21.18 9.32
C GLY A 68 -8.95 -20.27 9.94
N GLY A 69 -9.18 -18.95 9.96
CA GLY A 69 -8.21 -17.96 10.43
C GLY A 69 -8.02 -17.94 11.94
N VAL A 70 -8.99 -18.46 12.72
CA VAL A 70 -8.86 -18.59 14.18
C VAL A 70 -8.83 -20.06 14.56
N GLN A 71 -7.80 -20.45 15.31
CA GLN A 71 -7.64 -21.81 15.80
C GLN A 71 -7.32 -21.78 17.29
N VAL A 72 -7.99 -22.63 18.06
CA VAL A 72 -7.82 -22.72 19.51
C VAL A 72 -7.26 -24.09 19.85
N TYR A 73 -6.22 -24.12 20.67
CA TYR A 73 -5.54 -25.31 21.13
C TYR A 73 -5.58 -25.39 22.65
N GLY A 74 -5.99 -26.55 23.16
CA GLY A 74 -5.99 -26.83 24.58
C GLY A 74 -4.61 -27.26 25.12
N PRO A 75 -4.54 -27.57 26.42
CA PRO A 75 -3.28 -27.85 27.12
C PRO A 75 -2.52 -29.09 26.63
N GLN A 76 -3.19 -30.04 25.96
CA GLN A 76 -2.56 -31.21 25.36
C GLN A 76 -2.23 -31.02 23.87
N GLY A 77 -2.53 -29.85 23.29
CA GLY A 77 -2.40 -29.55 21.87
C GLY A 77 -3.54 -30.06 21.01
N GLU A 78 -4.63 -30.47 21.65
CA GLU A 78 -5.88 -30.78 21.02
C GLU A 78 -6.54 -29.51 20.47
N GLN A 79 -7.09 -29.60 19.25
CA GLN A 79 -7.87 -28.49 18.70
C GLN A 79 -9.22 -28.42 19.39
N VAL A 80 -9.57 -27.23 19.86
CA VAL A 80 -10.84 -26.93 20.53
C VAL A 80 -11.75 -26.24 19.51
N GLU A 81 -13.01 -26.67 19.43
CA GLU A 81 -14.00 -25.98 18.61
C GLU A 81 -14.20 -24.55 19.14
N ALA A 82 -14.04 -23.56 18.27
CA ALA A 82 -14.24 -22.16 18.58
C ALA A 82 -15.08 -21.50 17.50
N ARG A 83 -15.84 -20.48 17.89
CA ARG A 83 -16.71 -19.74 16.97
C ARG A 83 -16.24 -18.28 16.92
N PRO A 84 -15.36 -17.93 15.96
CA PRO A 84 -14.91 -16.56 15.80
C PRO A 84 -16.00 -15.70 15.15
N ALA A 85 -16.16 -14.48 15.64
CA ALA A 85 -17.01 -13.44 15.07
C ALA A 85 -16.23 -12.13 15.05
N VAL A 86 -16.32 -11.39 13.94
CA VAL A 86 -15.65 -10.10 13.77
C VAL A 86 -16.70 -9.01 13.61
N THR A 87 -16.60 -7.96 14.42
CA THR A 87 -17.50 -6.80 14.37
C THR A 87 -16.66 -5.52 14.46
N GLY A 88 -16.50 -4.80 13.35
CA GLY A 88 -15.69 -3.59 13.30
C GLY A 88 -14.25 -3.88 13.70
N THR A 89 -13.79 -3.26 14.80
CA THR A 89 -12.43 -3.38 15.34
C THR A 89 -12.26 -4.53 16.34
N GLU A 90 -13.27 -5.38 16.52
CA GLU A 90 -13.26 -6.45 17.51
C GLU A 90 -13.33 -7.83 16.86
N LEU A 91 -12.44 -8.73 17.29
CA LEU A 91 -12.53 -10.17 17.05
C LEU A 91 -12.93 -10.85 18.36
N GLU A 92 -14.12 -11.42 18.40
CA GLU A 92 -14.62 -12.25 19.50
C GLU A 92 -14.45 -13.72 19.15
N VAL A 93 -13.88 -14.49 20.07
CA VAL A 93 -13.71 -15.95 19.95
C VAL A 93 -14.52 -16.60 21.04
N ALA A 94 -15.71 -17.08 20.72
CA ALA A 94 -16.53 -17.82 21.67
C ALA A 94 -15.92 -19.21 21.92
N LEU A 95 -15.76 -19.54 23.19
CA LEU A 95 -15.14 -20.77 23.67
C LEU A 95 -16.20 -21.73 24.23
N PRO A 96 -15.95 -23.06 24.20
CA PRO A 96 -16.88 -24.01 24.79
C PRO A 96 -16.86 -23.92 26.32
N ALA A 97 -18.01 -24.19 26.95
CA ALA A 97 -18.18 -24.11 28.40
C ALA A 97 -17.27 -25.04 29.23
N ARG A 98 -16.57 -25.98 28.59
CA ARG A 98 -15.64 -26.91 29.23
C ARG A 98 -14.28 -26.86 28.52
N LEU A 99 -13.46 -25.88 28.88
CA LEU A 99 -12.02 -25.92 28.62
C LEU A 99 -11.30 -26.69 29.73
N ASN A 100 -10.35 -27.53 29.33
CA ASN A 100 -9.48 -28.22 30.27
C ASN A 100 -8.58 -27.23 31.01
N ASN A 101 -8.27 -27.52 32.28
CA ASN A 101 -7.27 -26.75 33.03
C ASN A 101 -5.89 -26.87 32.38
N GLY A 102 -5.15 -25.76 32.34
CA GLY A 102 -3.85 -25.63 31.70
C GLY A 102 -3.78 -24.46 30.71
N THR A 103 -2.73 -24.42 29.92
CA THR A 103 -2.47 -23.36 28.93
C THR A 103 -3.28 -23.59 27.65
N THR A 104 -4.05 -22.59 27.23
CA THR A 104 -4.74 -22.52 25.94
C THR A 104 -4.00 -21.55 25.03
N VAL A 105 -3.87 -21.90 23.75
CA VAL A 105 -3.31 -21.04 22.71
C VAL A 105 -4.38 -20.74 21.68
N ILE A 106 -4.55 -19.46 21.35
CA ILE A 106 -5.42 -19.00 20.27
C ILE A 106 -4.52 -18.39 19.21
N THR A 107 -4.47 -18.98 18.03
CA THR A 107 -3.90 -18.33 16.85
C THR A 107 -5.01 -17.64 16.08
N TRP A 108 -4.70 -16.46 15.52
CA TRP A 108 -5.66 -15.70 14.74
C TRP A 108 -4.99 -15.12 13.49
N ARG A 109 -5.82 -15.00 12.45
CA ARG A 109 -5.52 -14.35 11.19
C ARG A 109 -6.75 -13.60 10.74
N VAL A 110 -6.57 -12.30 10.50
CA VAL A 110 -7.63 -11.38 10.07
C VAL A 110 -7.08 -10.47 8.97
N VAL A 111 -7.96 -9.83 8.21
CA VAL A 111 -7.60 -8.90 7.12
C VAL A 111 -7.97 -7.50 7.55
N SER A 112 -6.99 -6.60 7.54
CA SER A 112 -7.18 -5.19 7.86
C SER A 112 -8.03 -4.47 6.79
N GLU A 113 -8.51 -3.26 7.09
CA GLU A 113 -9.24 -2.40 6.12
C GLU A 113 -8.44 -2.18 4.82
N ASP A 114 -7.12 -2.13 4.97
CA ASP A 114 -6.15 -1.93 3.90
C ASP A 114 -6.03 -3.11 2.91
N GLY A 115 -6.66 -4.26 3.23
CA GLY A 115 -6.72 -5.46 2.39
C GLY A 115 -5.61 -6.46 2.66
N HIS A 116 -4.70 -6.20 3.60
CA HIS A 116 -3.61 -7.11 3.94
C HIS A 116 -3.94 -7.96 5.17
N PRO A 117 -3.58 -9.26 5.14
CA PRO A 117 -3.77 -10.16 6.26
C PRO A 117 -2.71 -9.90 7.34
N ILE A 118 -3.15 -9.83 8.58
CA ILE A 118 -2.32 -9.81 9.79
C ILE A 118 -2.55 -11.10 10.58
N SER A 119 -1.59 -11.49 11.40
CA SER A 119 -1.69 -12.70 12.21
C SER A 119 -1.00 -12.54 13.55
N GLY A 120 -1.44 -13.32 14.53
CA GLY A 120 -0.85 -13.34 15.85
C GLY A 120 -1.34 -14.53 16.65
N ALA A 121 -0.87 -14.59 17.90
CA ALA A 121 -1.27 -15.61 18.84
C ALA A 121 -1.51 -14.99 20.22
N LEU A 122 -2.42 -15.60 20.98
CA LEU A 122 -2.68 -15.31 22.39
C LEU A 122 -2.49 -16.58 23.21
N THR A 123 -1.87 -16.47 24.37
CA THR A 123 -1.85 -17.55 25.37
C THR A 123 -2.52 -17.11 26.66
N PHE A 124 -3.33 -17.99 27.26
CA PHE A 124 -3.85 -17.82 28.63
C PHE A 124 -3.94 -19.19 29.31
N SER A 125 -4.05 -19.23 30.63
CA SER A 125 -4.14 -20.47 31.39
C SER A 125 -5.37 -20.51 32.28
N VAL A 126 -6.00 -21.68 32.43
CA VAL A 126 -7.05 -21.94 33.42
C VAL A 126 -6.47 -22.75 34.58
N GLY A 127 -6.58 -22.24 35.80
CA GLY A 127 -6.01 -22.82 37.01
C GLY A 127 -4.51 -22.56 37.14
N ALA A 128 -3.69 -23.28 36.37
CA ALA A 128 -2.23 -23.15 36.39
C ALA A 128 -1.64 -23.30 34.98
N PRO A 129 -0.54 -22.60 34.66
CA PRO A 129 0.15 -22.77 33.38
C PRO A 129 0.68 -24.20 33.19
N THR A 130 0.50 -24.74 31.98
CA THR A 130 1.12 -25.97 31.52
C THR A 130 2.07 -25.69 30.35
N PRO A 131 3.00 -26.60 30.02
CA PRO A 131 3.80 -26.48 28.81
C PRO A 131 2.89 -26.34 27.57
N VAL A 132 3.20 -25.39 26.69
CA VAL A 132 2.47 -25.19 25.44
C VAL A 132 2.77 -26.38 24.52
N LYS A 133 1.71 -27.08 24.11
CA LYS A 133 1.74 -28.11 23.07
C LYS A 133 0.87 -27.58 21.95
N THR A 134 1.44 -27.14 20.83
CA THR A 134 0.67 -26.81 19.63
C THR A 134 1.27 -27.59 18.46
N PRO A 135 0.47 -27.99 17.45
CA PRO A 135 1.03 -28.43 16.17
C PRO A 135 1.98 -27.36 15.65
N ALA A 136 3.08 -27.77 15.00
CA ALA A 136 3.93 -26.82 14.28
C ALA A 136 3.03 -25.98 13.37
N ALA A 137 3.01 -24.66 13.56
CA ALA A 137 2.21 -23.78 12.73
C ALA A 137 2.65 -23.96 11.28
N ASN A 138 1.72 -24.36 10.40
CA ASN A 138 1.97 -24.43 8.95
C ASN A 138 2.00 -23.03 8.29
N GLY A 139 2.36 -22.00 9.05
CA GLY A 139 2.48 -20.62 8.60
C GLY A 139 3.52 -19.92 9.47
N SER A 140 4.47 -19.25 8.82
CA SER A 140 5.53 -18.46 9.48
C SER A 140 4.94 -17.45 10.45
N ASP A 141 5.59 -17.25 11.60
CA ASP A 141 5.33 -16.23 12.64
C ASP A 141 5.45 -14.75 12.17
N SER A 142 5.35 -14.52 10.86
CA SER A 142 5.44 -13.23 10.21
C SER A 142 4.21 -13.00 9.34
N THR A 143 3.61 -11.81 9.44
CA THR A 143 2.70 -11.25 8.43
C THR A 143 3.28 -11.56 7.04
N PRO A 144 2.62 -12.39 6.21
CA PRO A 144 3.21 -12.82 4.96
C PRO A 144 3.40 -11.61 4.06
N ALA A 145 4.60 -11.49 3.48
CA ALA A 145 4.87 -10.46 2.49
C ALA A 145 3.91 -10.64 1.29
N VAL A 146 3.54 -9.53 0.66
CA VAL A 146 2.75 -9.57 -0.56
C VAL A 146 3.48 -10.44 -1.60
N PRO A 147 2.82 -11.48 -2.16
CA PRO A 147 3.45 -12.33 -3.16
C PRO A 147 3.85 -11.50 -4.38
N TRP A 148 5.08 -11.67 -4.86
CA TRP A 148 5.54 -10.99 -6.08
C TRP A 148 4.63 -11.26 -7.29
N THR A 149 3.94 -12.41 -7.31
CA THR A 149 2.95 -12.77 -8.32
C THR A 149 1.74 -11.84 -8.30
N LEU A 150 1.31 -11.37 -7.12
CA LEU A 150 0.25 -10.37 -6.99
C LEU A 150 0.72 -9.02 -7.52
N THR A 151 1.94 -8.61 -7.18
CA THR A 151 2.55 -7.37 -7.70
C THR A 151 2.63 -7.38 -9.22
N VAL A 152 3.10 -8.49 -9.81
CA VAL A 152 3.18 -8.68 -11.26
C VAL A 152 1.78 -8.59 -11.90
N SER A 153 0.78 -9.25 -11.32
CA SER A 153 -0.61 -9.15 -11.77
C SER A 153 -1.13 -7.72 -11.71
N ARG A 154 -0.87 -6.98 -10.62
CA ARG A 154 -1.27 -5.57 -10.49
C ARG A 154 -0.59 -4.68 -11.53
N VAL A 155 0.72 -4.84 -11.75
CA VAL A 155 1.49 -4.12 -12.79
C VAL A 155 0.85 -4.29 -14.17
N PHE A 156 0.68 -5.55 -14.61
CA PHE A 156 0.14 -5.82 -15.94
C PHE A 156 -1.35 -5.49 -16.04
N GLY A 157 -2.10 -5.64 -14.94
CA GLY A 157 -3.49 -5.25 -14.81
C GLY A 157 -3.69 -3.76 -15.04
N TYR A 158 -2.95 -2.90 -14.33
CA TYR A 158 -3.02 -1.44 -14.49
C TYR A 158 -2.45 -0.96 -15.82
N LEU A 159 -1.33 -1.52 -16.29
CA LEU A 159 -0.75 -1.16 -17.59
C LEU A 159 -1.72 -1.48 -18.73
N GLY A 160 -2.29 -2.69 -18.74
CA GLY A 160 -3.27 -3.11 -19.73
C GLY A 160 -4.54 -2.28 -19.68
N LEU A 161 -5.06 -2.02 -18.47
CA LEU A 161 -6.28 -1.22 -18.24
C LEU A 161 -6.12 0.21 -18.77
N LEU A 162 -5.09 0.92 -18.31
CA LEU A 162 -4.87 2.32 -18.67
C LEU A 162 -4.51 2.48 -20.16
N LEU A 163 -3.73 1.55 -20.72
CA LEU A 163 -3.41 1.56 -22.14
C LEU A 163 -4.64 1.26 -23.01
N ALA A 164 -5.43 0.24 -22.69
CA ALA A 164 -6.63 -0.11 -23.46
C ALA A 164 -7.68 1.01 -23.43
N ALA A 165 -8.04 1.47 -22.23
CA ALA A 165 -9.00 2.56 -22.03
C ALA A 165 -8.50 3.86 -22.66
N GLY A 166 -7.22 4.18 -22.48
CA GLY A 166 -6.58 5.33 -23.08
C GLY A 166 -6.57 5.30 -24.60
N LEU A 167 -6.31 4.16 -25.23
CA LEU A 167 -6.35 4.01 -26.69
C LEU A 167 -7.79 4.13 -27.25
N VAL A 168 -8.79 3.63 -26.52
CA VAL A 168 -10.21 3.85 -26.85
C VAL A 168 -10.54 5.35 -26.79
N ALA A 169 -10.15 6.04 -25.72
CA ALA A 169 -10.31 7.48 -25.60
C ALA A 169 -9.55 8.24 -26.70
N PHE A 170 -8.32 7.84 -27.02
CA PHE A 170 -7.53 8.46 -28.08
C PHE A 170 -8.21 8.38 -29.44
N ALA A 171 -8.58 7.16 -29.85
CA ALA A 171 -9.19 6.88 -31.14
C ALA A 171 -10.56 7.55 -31.30
N THR A 172 -11.30 7.73 -30.21
CA THR A 172 -12.64 8.33 -30.24
C THR A 172 -12.61 9.85 -30.10
N LEU A 173 -11.78 10.43 -29.23
CA LEU A 173 -11.82 11.86 -28.92
C LEU A 173 -10.89 12.72 -29.80
N PHE A 174 -9.77 12.15 -30.25
CA PHE A 174 -8.70 12.92 -30.89
C PHE A 174 -8.47 12.59 -32.36
N LEU A 175 -8.82 11.36 -32.79
CA LEU A 175 -8.62 10.93 -34.18
C LEU A 175 -9.84 11.30 -35.06
N PRO A 176 -9.67 12.06 -36.16
CA PRO A 176 -10.76 12.45 -37.04
C PRO A 176 -11.32 11.25 -37.83
N ALA A 177 -12.57 11.40 -38.30
CA ALA A 177 -13.25 10.45 -39.18
C ALA A 177 -12.77 10.59 -40.64
N ASP A 178 -11.50 10.29 -40.86
CA ASP A 178 -10.85 10.33 -42.17
C ASP A 178 -10.57 8.90 -42.67
N PRO A 179 -11.05 8.50 -43.87
CA PRO A 179 -10.76 7.19 -44.47
C PRO A 179 -9.25 6.91 -44.62
N GLY A 180 -8.43 7.96 -44.79
CA GLY A 180 -6.96 7.85 -44.84
C GLY A 180 -6.33 7.35 -43.54
N LEU A 181 -7.10 7.22 -42.46
CA LEU A 181 -6.65 6.77 -41.14
C LEU A 181 -7.16 5.37 -40.76
N ASP A 182 -7.74 4.61 -41.68
CA ASP A 182 -8.28 3.27 -41.40
C ASP A 182 -7.20 2.26 -40.97
N GLN A 183 -6.04 2.26 -41.62
CA GLN A 183 -4.94 1.37 -41.23
C GLN A 183 -4.41 1.71 -39.81
N PRO A 184 -4.13 2.99 -39.46
CA PRO A 184 -3.80 3.38 -38.09
C PRO A 184 -4.89 3.02 -37.07
N ARG A 185 -6.18 3.23 -37.39
CA ARG A 185 -7.31 2.83 -36.53
C ARG A 185 -7.33 1.34 -36.25
N ARG A 186 -7.09 0.50 -37.26
CA ARG A 186 -7.01 -0.96 -37.08
C ARG A 186 -5.83 -1.35 -36.18
N ARG A 187 -4.67 -0.68 -36.32
CA ARG A 187 -3.51 -0.92 -35.44
C ARG A 187 -3.81 -0.53 -33.99
N LEU A 188 -4.41 0.65 -33.77
CA LEU A 188 -4.85 1.08 -32.44
C LEU A 188 -5.85 0.10 -31.83
N ALA A 189 -6.85 -0.33 -32.59
CA ALA A 189 -7.85 -1.27 -32.10
C ALA A 189 -7.25 -2.64 -31.75
N ARG A 190 -6.27 -3.14 -32.54
CA ARG A 190 -5.54 -4.38 -32.22
C ARG A 190 -4.74 -4.24 -30.92
N LEU A 191 -4.01 -3.13 -30.75
CA LEU A 191 -3.26 -2.89 -29.52
C LEU A 191 -4.19 -2.71 -28.31
N ALA A 192 -5.30 -1.98 -28.46
CA ALA A 192 -6.28 -1.82 -27.40
C ALA A 192 -6.90 -3.16 -26.96
N ARG A 193 -7.22 -4.06 -27.91
CA ARG A 193 -7.69 -5.42 -27.59
C ARG A 193 -6.61 -6.27 -26.93
N ALA A 194 -5.36 -6.18 -27.39
CA ALA A 194 -4.26 -6.89 -26.76
C ALA A 194 -4.02 -6.41 -25.32
N ALA A 195 -4.01 -5.09 -25.10
CA ALA A 195 -3.90 -4.49 -23.78
C ALA A 195 -5.09 -4.87 -22.87
N ALA A 196 -6.31 -4.89 -23.40
CA ALA A 196 -7.49 -5.36 -22.69
C ALA A 196 -7.41 -6.84 -22.32
N ALA A 197 -6.88 -7.69 -23.20
CA ALA A 197 -6.66 -9.10 -22.91
C ALA A 197 -5.60 -9.31 -21.81
N VAL A 198 -4.50 -8.56 -21.86
CA VAL A 198 -3.48 -8.56 -20.79
C VAL A 198 -4.08 -8.14 -19.47
N ALA A 199 -4.86 -7.05 -19.45
CA ALA A 199 -5.57 -6.61 -18.26
C ALA A 199 -6.51 -7.71 -17.75
N ALA A 200 -7.31 -8.32 -18.63
CA ALA A 200 -8.28 -9.34 -18.23
C ALA A 200 -7.59 -10.56 -17.60
N VAL A 201 -6.53 -11.07 -18.21
CA VAL A 201 -5.74 -12.19 -17.64
C VAL A 201 -5.16 -11.81 -16.29
N ALA A 202 -4.58 -10.62 -16.17
CA ALA A 202 -3.93 -10.17 -14.93
C ALA A 202 -4.94 -9.98 -13.78
N TRP A 203 -6.08 -9.36 -14.03
CA TRP A 203 -7.14 -9.17 -13.04
C TRP A 203 -7.81 -10.50 -12.65
N LEU A 204 -8.04 -11.41 -13.60
CA LEU A 204 -8.57 -12.74 -13.29
C LEU A 204 -7.57 -13.60 -12.51
N ALA A 205 -6.28 -13.51 -12.83
CA ALA A 205 -5.22 -14.22 -12.10
C ALA A 205 -5.01 -13.66 -10.69
N ALA A 206 -5.28 -12.38 -10.46
CA ALA A 206 -5.17 -11.76 -9.13
C ALA A 206 -6.13 -12.39 -8.12
N LEU A 207 -7.34 -12.79 -8.51
CA LEU A 207 -8.34 -13.38 -7.58
C LEU A 207 -7.84 -14.63 -6.84
N PRO A 208 -7.39 -15.72 -7.51
CA PRO A 208 -6.86 -16.89 -6.82
C PRO A 208 -5.56 -16.59 -6.05
N ILE A 209 -4.73 -15.67 -6.53
CA ILE A 209 -3.50 -15.26 -5.82
C ILE A 209 -3.87 -14.56 -4.50
N THR A 210 -4.83 -13.63 -4.54
CA THR A 210 -5.35 -12.93 -3.37
C THR A 210 -5.99 -13.93 -2.40
N ALA A 211 -6.78 -14.90 -2.87
CA ALA A 211 -7.39 -15.90 -1.99
C ALA A 211 -6.35 -16.68 -1.17
N VAL A 212 -5.31 -17.20 -1.85
CA VAL A 212 -4.22 -17.93 -1.19
C VAL A 212 -3.43 -17.01 -0.26
N TYR A 213 -3.18 -15.77 -0.67
CA TYR A 213 -2.51 -14.76 0.15
C TYR A 213 -3.27 -14.46 1.45
N LEU A 214 -4.57 -14.23 1.37
CA LEU A 214 -5.41 -13.93 2.54
C LEU A 214 -5.48 -15.10 3.51
N LEU A 215 -5.38 -16.34 3.04
CA LEU A 215 -5.36 -17.53 3.89
C LEU A 215 -3.98 -17.91 4.44
N GLY A 216 -2.90 -17.38 3.85
CA GLY A 216 -1.53 -17.67 4.28
C GLY A 216 -1.07 -19.10 3.95
N GLY A 217 -1.66 -19.73 2.94
CA GLY A 217 -1.33 -21.10 2.52
C GLY A 217 -0.74 -21.20 1.13
N GLY A 218 -0.77 -22.40 0.56
CA GLY A 218 -0.26 -22.70 -0.78
C GLY A 218 -1.36 -22.89 -1.84
N PRO A 219 -0.97 -23.14 -3.10
CA PRO A 219 -1.91 -23.35 -4.21
C PRO A 219 -2.90 -24.52 -4.02
N SER A 220 -2.60 -25.46 -3.11
CA SER A 220 -3.50 -26.58 -2.76
C SER A 220 -4.87 -26.11 -2.25
N LEU A 221 -4.92 -24.92 -1.61
CA LEU A 221 -6.17 -24.34 -1.10
C LEU A 221 -7.17 -24.00 -2.21
N LEU A 222 -6.73 -23.82 -3.46
CA LEU A 222 -7.63 -23.45 -4.56
C LEU A 222 -8.68 -24.53 -4.90
N GLY A 223 -8.44 -25.78 -4.50
CA GLY A 223 -9.40 -26.87 -4.62
C GLY A 223 -10.51 -26.83 -3.56
N GLU A 224 -10.36 -26.03 -2.51
CA GLU A 224 -11.31 -25.94 -1.40
C GLU A 224 -12.34 -24.83 -1.65
N GLY A 225 -13.63 -25.15 -1.54
CA GLY A 225 -14.71 -24.19 -1.76
C GLY A 225 -14.65 -22.97 -0.81
N ALA A 226 -14.20 -23.18 0.42
CA ALA A 226 -14.03 -22.13 1.43
C ALA A 226 -12.96 -21.08 1.04
N THR A 227 -12.04 -21.42 0.13
CA THR A 227 -11.00 -20.48 -0.31
C THR A 227 -11.57 -19.26 -1.00
N TRP A 228 -12.63 -19.46 -1.79
CA TRP A 228 -13.24 -18.39 -2.58
C TRP A 228 -14.07 -17.41 -1.75
N SER A 229 -14.51 -17.81 -0.55
CA SER A 229 -15.20 -16.90 0.38
C SER A 229 -14.24 -16.02 1.19
N SER A 230 -12.93 -16.29 1.16
CA SER A 230 -11.92 -15.42 1.79
C SER A 230 -11.75 -14.08 1.06
N VAL A 231 -12.04 -14.05 -0.25
CA VAL A 231 -11.92 -12.85 -1.09
C VAL A 231 -13.19 -12.01 -0.97
N PRO A 232 -13.09 -10.69 -0.66
CA PRO A 232 -14.25 -9.80 -0.61
C PRO A 232 -15.08 -9.82 -1.90
N LEU A 233 -16.41 -9.70 -1.77
CA LEU A 233 -17.30 -9.54 -2.94
C LEU A 233 -16.86 -8.34 -3.82
N THR A 234 -16.34 -7.29 -3.20
CA THR A 234 -15.85 -6.09 -3.91
C THR A 234 -14.74 -6.41 -4.91
N GLU A 235 -13.80 -7.30 -4.59
CA GLU A 235 -12.71 -7.72 -5.49
C GLU A 235 -13.24 -8.41 -6.76
N TYR A 236 -14.26 -9.27 -6.60
CA TYR A 236 -14.95 -9.89 -7.74
C TYR A 236 -15.68 -8.85 -8.59
N THR A 237 -16.38 -7.90 -7.97
CA THR A 237 -17.10 -6.85 -8.69
C THR A 237 -16.16 -5.92 -9.45
N VAL A 238 -15.01 -5.56 -8.86
CA VAL A 238 -13.98 -4.75 -9.53
C VAL A 238 -13.39 -5.51 -10.71
N THR A 239 -13.03 -6.78 -10.51
CA THR A 239 -12.50 -7.63 -11.59
C THR A 239 -13.50 -7.73 -12.74
N ALA A 240 -14.77 -7.98 -12.44
CA ALA A 240 -15.84 -8.05 -13.45
C ALA A 240 -16.04 -6.71 -14.17
N ALA A 241 -16.03 -5.59 -13.44
CA ALA A 241 -16.18 -4.25 -14.02
C ALA A 241 -15.00 -3.89 -14.95
N VAL A 242 -13.76 -4.23 -14.55
CA VAL A 242 -12.58 -4.02 -15.40
C VAL A 242 -12.65 -4.88 -16.66
N VAL A 243 -12.84 -6.20 -16.51
CA VAL A 243 -12.86 -7.15 -17.63
C VAL A 243 -14.02 -6.85 -18.58
N GLY A 244 -15.24 -6.75 -18.04
CA GLY A 244 -16.45 -6.49 -18.82
C GLY A 244 -16.47 -5.10 -19.45
N GLY A 245 -16.05 -4.07 -18.70
CA GLY A 245 -15.97 -2.70 -19.19
C GLY A 245 -14.95 -2.54 -20.32
N LEU A 246 -13.77 -3.14 -20.20
CA LEU A 246 -12.78 -3.15 -21.29
C LEU A 246 -13.25 -3.95 -22.50
N ALA A 247 -13.84 -5.13 -22.29
CA ALA A 247 -14.39 -5.94 -23.38
C ALA A 247 -15.47 -5.17 -24.16
N LEU A 248 -16.37 -4.49 -23.46
CA LEU A 248 -17.38 -3.63 -24.06
C LEU A 248 -16.74 -2.43 -24.79
N ALA A 249 -15.77 -1.76 -24.17
CA ALA A 249 -15.08 -0.62 -24.78
C ALA A 249 -14.38 -0.99 -26.10
N VAL A 250 -13.65 -2.11 -26.15
CA VAL A 250 -12.89 -2.51 -27.35
C VAL A 250 -13.74 -3.16 -28.44
N THR A 251 -14.90 -3.72 -28.11
CA THR A 251 -15.89 -4.22 -29.09
C THR A 251 -16.65 -3.07 -29.76
N LEU A 252 -16.98 -2.03 -28.98
CA LEU A 252 -17.61 -0.83 -29.50
C LEU A 252 -16.63 0.07 -30.27
N LEU A 253 -15.31 -0.11 -30.09
CA LEU A 253 -14.25 0.65 -30.77
C LEU A 253 -14.26 0.44 -32.30
N GLY A 254 -14.58 1.50 -33.03
CA GLY A 254 -14.55 1.51 -34.48
C GLY A 254 -15.33 2.70 -35.07
N PRO A 255 -15.42 2.79 -36.41
CA PRO A 255 -16.34 3.72 -37.05
C PRO A 255 -17.78 3.37 -36.68
N GLY A 256 -18.61 4.39 -36.43
CA GLY A 256 -19.98 4.19 -36.03
C GLY A 256 -20.65 5.49 -35.59
N PRO A 257 -21.96 5.43 -35.26
CA PRO A 257 -22.72 6.60 -34.84
C PRO A 257 -22.22 7.13 -33.49
N ALA A 258 -22.48 8.41 -33.20
CA ALA A 258 -22.01 9.06 -31.98
C ALA A 258 -22.36 8.30 -30.68
N PRO A 259 -23.57 7.75 -30.49
CA PRO A 259 -23.91 7.00 -29.27
C PRO A 259 -23.00 5.79 -29.04
N ARG A 260 -22.63 5.04 -30.09
CA ARG A 260 -21.71 3.89 -29.98
C ARG A 260 -20.32 4.33 -29.50
N ARG A 261 -19.82 5.45 -30.02
CA ARG A 261 -18.51 6.00 -29.63
C ARG A 261 -18.54 6.51 -28.19
N THR A 262 -19.61 7.18 -27.79
CA THR A 262 -19.81 7.61 -26.40
C THR A 262 -19.87 6.41 -25.46
N ALA A 263 -20.62 5.36 -25.80
CA ALA A 263 -20.70 4.14 -25.02
C ALA A 263 -19.32 3.45 -24.86
N ALA A 264 -18.49 3.44 -25.90
CA ALA A 264 -17.13 2.91 -25.81
C ALA A 264 -16.27 3.67 -24.79
N VAL A 265 -16.33 5.01 -24.80
CA VAL A 265 -15.58 5.86 -23.85
C VAL A 265 -16.12 5.72 -22.43
N VAL A 266 -17.44 5.67 -22.25
CA VAL A 266 -18.07 5.48 -20.94
C VAL A 266 -17.70 4.12 -20.36
N ALA A 267 -17.75 3.04 -21.15
CA ALA A 267 -17.33 1.71 -20.70
C ALA A 267 -15.84 1.67 -20.30
N ALA A 268 -14.98 2.32 -21.08
CA ALA A 268 -13.56 2.46 -20.75
C ALA A 268 -13.34 3.25 -19.45
N ALA A 269 -14.07 4.35 -19.25
CA ALA A 269 -13.98 5.17 -18.04
C ALA A 269 -14.44 4.39 -16.81
N LEU A 270 -15.57 3.68 -16.89
CA LEU A 270 -16.10 2.85 -15.80
C LEU A 270 -15.12 1.72 -15.41
N ALA A 271 -14.45 1.11 -16.40
CA ALA A 271 -13.41 0.12 -16.14
C ALA A 271 -12.23 0.74 -15.37
N VAL A 272 -11.80 1.96 -15.73
CA VAL A 272 -10.70 2.67 -15.07
C VAL A 272 -11.07 3.15 -13.67
N THR A 273 -12.35 3.43 -13.40
CA THR A 273 -12.80 3.84 -12.06
C THR A 273 -12.93 2.69 -11.08
N ALA A 274 -13.14 1.46 -11.55
CA ALA A 274 -13.43 0.32 -10.70
C ALA A 274 -12.33 0.02 -9.65
N PRO A 275 -11.02 0.07 -9.96
CA PRO A 275 -9.98 -0.20 -8.97
C PRO A 275 -9.96 0.74 -7.77
N ALA A 276 -10.44 1.98 -7.92
CA ALA A 276 -10.52 2.95 -6.81
C ALA A 276 -11.53 2.56 -5.72
N LEU A 277 -12.35 1.53 -5.94
CA LEU A 277 -13.29 0.99 -4.96
C LEU A 277 -12.64 0.01 -3.96
N VAL A 278 -11.37 -0.31 -4.16
CA VAL A 278 -10.59 -1.28 -3.36
C VAL A 278 -9.23 -0.66 -2.98
N GLY A 279 -8.69 -1.03 -1.82
CA GLY A 279 -7.35 -0.65 -1.36
C GLY A 279 -7.27 0.60 -0.48
N HIS A 280 -6.04 0.95 -0.09
CA HIS A 280 -5.70 1.96 0.93
C HIS A 280 -6.29 3.36 0.72
N ALA A 281 -6.59 3.75 -0.51
CA ALA A 281 -7.19 5.06 -0.80
C ALA A 281 -8.53 5.25 -0.06
N ARG A 282 -9.20 4.16 0.31
CA ARG A 282 -10.46 4.18 1.08
C ARG A 282 -10.26 4.34 2.59
N ALA A 283 -9.11 3.94 3.12
CA ALA A 283 -8.78 4.10 4.54
C ALA A 283 -8.43 5.56 4.90
N ALA A 284 -8.06 6.38 3.92
CA ALA A 284 -7.72 7.78 4.13
C ALA A 284 -8.97 8.68 4.20
N SER A 285 -9.02 9.57 5.19
CA SER A 285 -10.15 10.49 5.41
C SER A 285 -9.90 11.90 4.85
N PRO A 286 -10.93 12.57 4.27
CA PRO A 286 -12.26 12.06 3.92
C PRO A 286 -12.26 11.13 2.70
N GLU A 287 -12.91 9.96 2.81
CA GLU A 287 -12.90 8.90 1.78
C GLU A 287 -13.32 9.41 0.40
N LEU A 288 -14.43 10.15 0.29
CA LEU A 288 -14.94 10.64 -1.00
C LEU A 288 -13.93 11.53 -1.74
N LEU A 289 -13.15 12.32 -1.00
CA LEU A 289 -12.14 13.21 -1.59
C LEU A 289 -10.96 12.39 -2.13
N VAL A 290 -10.49 11.40 -1.37
CA VAL A 290 -9.34 10.57 -1.75
C VAL A 290 -9.71 9.63 -2.90
N VAL A 291 -10.85 8.95 -2.82
CA VAL A 291 -11.38 8.11 -3.90
C VAL A 291 -11.64 8.93 -5.16
N GLY A 292 -12.25 10.12 -5.02
CA GLY A 292 -12.48 11.02 -6.16
C GLY A 292 -11.17 11.50 -6.82
N ALA A 293 -10.16 11.81 -6.02
CA ALA A 293 -8.84 12.17 -6.52
C ALA A 293 -8.14 10.99 -7.22
N ASP A 294 -8.24 9.78 -6.68
CA ASP A 294 -7.68 8.57 -7.28
C ASP A 294 -8.34 8.23 -8.63
N VAL A 295 -9.68 8.24 -8.68
CA VAL A 295 -10.45 8.10 -9.93
C VAL A 295 -9.99 9.11 -10.98
N LEU A 296 -9.90 10.40 -10.61
CA LEU A 296 -9.49 11.44 -11.53
C LEU A 296 -8.01 11.27 -11.95
N HIS A 297 -7.14 10.81 -11.05
CA HIS A 297 -5.74 10.51 -11.34
C HIS A 297 -5.60 9.36 -12.35
N LEU A 298 -6.33 8.25 -12.15
CA LEU A 298 -6.32 7.10 -13.05
C LEU A 298 -6.90 7.45 -14.42
N LEU A 299 -8.03 8.17 -14.49
CA LEU A 299 -8.61 8.64 -15.75
C LEU A 299 -7.65 9.55 -16.52
N ALA A 300 -7.03 10.52 -15.84
CA ALA A 300 -6.04 11.42 -16.44
C ALA A 300 -4.80 10.64 -16.92
N GLY A 301 -4.31 9.68 -16.12
CA GLY A 301 -3.19 8.81 -16.47
C GLY A 301 -3.48 7.94 -17.70
N GLY A 302 -4.69 7.38 -17.79
CA GLY A 302 -5.15 6.62 -18.95
C GLY A 302 -5.21 7.46 -20.22
N VAL A 303 -5.80 8.66 -20.15
CA VAL A 303 -5.82 9.59 -21.29
C VAL A 303 -4.41 10.00 -21.71
N TRP A 304 -3.50 10.22 -20.76
CA TRP A 304 -2.11 10.58 -21.07
C TRP A 304 -1.36 9.43 -21.75
N LEU A 305 -1.33 8.25 -21.14
CA LEU A 305 -0.64 7.06 -21.68
C LEU A 305 -1.20 6.65 -23.04
N GLY A 306 -2.52 6.51 -23.13
CA GLY A 306 -3.17 6.16 -24.39
C GLY A 306 -3.02 7.22 -25.48
N GLY A 307 -2.95 8.49 -25.08
CA GLY A 307 -2.66 9.60 -25.98
C GLY A 307 -1.26 9.57 -26.57
N LEU A 308 -0.24 9.33 -25.73
CA LEU A 308 1.14 9.19 -26.19
C LEU A 308 1.33 7.95 -27.07
N ALA A 309 0.81 6.79 -26.65
CA ALA A 309 0.84 5.57 -27.46
C ALA A 309 0.08 5.77 -28.78
N GLY A 310 -1.08 6.42 -28.72
CA GLY A 310 -1.89 6.77 -29.87
C GLY A 310 -1.16 7.64 -30.88
N LEU A 311 -0.52 8.72 -30.42
CA LEU A 311 0.30 9.60 -31.24
C LEU A 311 1.52 8.89 -31.81
N ALA A 312 2.25 8.10 -31.01
CA ALA A 312 3.42 7.35 -31.46
C ALA A 312 3.08 6.36 -32.58
N LEU A 313 1.87 5.78 -32.58
CA LEU A 313 1.41 4.84 -33.60
C LEU A 313 0.84 5.54 -34.85
N THR A 314 0.20 6.70 -34.67
CA THR A 314 -0.53 7.38 -35.76
C THR A 314 0.33 8.40 -36.48
N LEU A 315 1.15 9.21 -35.79
CA LEU A 315 1.96 10.25 -36.41
C LEU A 315 2.89 9.74 -37.53
N PRO A 316 3.61 8.60 -37.38
CA PRO A 316 4.49 8.10 -38.44
C PRO A 316 3.75 7.74 -39.74
N THR A 317 2.47 7.38 -39.64
CA THR A 317 1.62 7.03 -40.80
C THR A 317 1.05 8.25 -41.52
N MET A 318 1.15 9.44 -40.93
CA MET A 318 0.59 10.69 -41.46
C MET A 318 1.65 11.58 -42.13
N SER A 319 2.82 11.03 -42.51
CA SER A 319 3.94 11.80 -43.08
C SER A 319 3.59 12.59 -44.35
N GLY A 320 2.57 12.16 -45.11
CA GLY A 320 2.02 12.86 -46.27
C GLY A 320 0.77 13.72 -46.01
N GLN A 321 0.27 13.76 -44.76
CA GLN A 321 -0.97 14.43 -44.37
C GLN A 321 -0.69 15.45 -43.25
N GLY A 322 0.24 16.38 -43.50
CA GLY A 322 0.75 17.31 -42.48
C GLY A 322 -0.32 18.15 -41.76
N THR A 323 -1.41 18.52 -42.46
CA THR A 323 -2.55 19.24 -41.87
C THR A 323 -3.35 18.38 -40.89
N VAL A 324 -3.64 17.13 -41.25
CA VAL A 324 -4.34 16.16 -40.39
C VAL A 324 -3.48 15.84 -39.16
N ALA A 325 -2.19 15.58 -39.36
CA ALA A 325 -1.23 15.32 -38.28
C ALA A 325 -1.14 16.50 -37.30
N ALA A 326 -1.03 17.73 -37.82
CA ALA A 326 -0.99 18.94 -37.00
C ALA A 326 -2.30 19.14 -36.22
N GLY A 327 -3.45 18.85 -36.84
CA GLY A 327 -4.77 18.94 -36.20
C GLY A 327 -4.93 17.96 -35.03
N VAL A 328 -4.58 16.67 -35.23
CA VAL A 328 -4.61 15.65 -34.17
C VAL A 328 -3.68 16.05 -33.02
N LEU A 329 -2.45 16.44 -33.35
CA LEU A 329 -1.45 16.82 -32.36
C LEU A 329 -1.87 18.07 -31.57
N ALA A 330 -2.48 19.07 -32.22
CA ALA A 330 -2.97 20.28 -31.55
C ALA A 330 -4.14 19.98 -30.60
N ARG A 331 -5.09 19.11 -31.00
CA ARG A 331 -6.21 18.70 -30.15
C ARG A 331 -5.72 17.98 -28.90
N PHE A 332 -4.82 17.00 -29.07
CA PHE A 332 -4.23 16.31 -27.94
C PHE A 332 -3.41 17.24 -27.05
N SER A 333 -2.55 18.08 -27.63
CA SER A 333 -1.72 19.04 -26.88
C SER A 333 -2.54 20.06 -26.08
N SER A 334 -3.75 20.36 -26.53
CA SER A 334 -4.69 21.23 -25.82
C SER A 334 -5.29 20.52 -24.61
N ALA A 335 -5.71 19.26 -24.76
CA ALA A 335 -6.21 18.43 -23.66
C ALA A 335 -5.11 18.07 -22.65
N ALA A 336 -3.88 17.84 -23.12
CA ALA A 336 -2.74 17.42 -22.31
C ALA A 336 -2.43 18.41 -21.17
N ALA A 337 -2.68 19.71 -21.34
CA ALA A 337 -2.49 20.68 -20.27
C ALA A 337 -3.49 20.47 -19.11
N GLY A 338 -4.76 20.18 -19.42
CA GLY A 338 -5.78 19.86 -18.40
C GLY A 338 -5.53 18.50 -17.74
N VAL A 339 -5.12 17.50 -18.53
CA VAL A 339 -4.73 16.17 -18.03
C VAL A 339 -3.55 16.28 -17.06
N LEU A 340 -2.51 17.03 -17.43
CA LEU A 340 -1.35 17.24 -16.56
C LEU A 340 -1.72 18.01 -15.30
N ALA A 341 -2.57 19.04 -15.41
CA ALA A 341 -3.03 19.78 -14.23
C ALA A 341 -3.82 18.89 -13.26
N ALA A 342 -4.69 18.02 -13.80
CA ALA A 342 -5.41 17.03 -13.00
C ALA A 342 -4.44 16.06 -12.30
N LEU A 343 -3.47 15.49 -13.03
CA LEU A 343 -2.47 14.57 -12.47
C LEU A 343 -1.64 15.19 -11.34
N VAL A 344 -1.19 16.43 -11.52
CA VAL A 344 -0.42 17.16 -10.49
C VAL A 344 -1.32 17.43 -9.28
N ALA A 345 -2.52 17.99 -9.49
CA ALA A 345 -3.41 18.34 -8.39
C ALA A 345 -3.84 17.10 -7.58
N THR A 346 -4.29 16.03 -8.25
CA THR A 346 -4.70 14.81 -7.57
C THR A 346 -3.52 14.06 -6.98
N GLY A 347 -2.38 13.99 -7.69
CA GLY A 347 -1.17 13.35 -7.17
C GLY A 347 -0.65 14.02 -5.90
N THR A 348 -0.60 15.36 -5.87
CA THR A 348 -0.23 16.12 -4.67
C THR A 348 -1.22 15.89 -3.53
N LEU A 349 -2.52 15.89 -3.81
CA LEU A 349 -3.56 15.63 -2.80
C LEU A 349 -3.41 14.22 -2.21
N LEU A 350 -3.24 13.20 -3.05
CA LEU A 350 -3.08 11.81 -2.63
C LEU A 350 -1.82 11.63 -1.78
N VAL A 351 -0.68 12.19 -2.22
CA VAL A 351 0.57 12.17 -1.45
C VAL A 351 0.39 12.80 -0.07
N TRP A 352 -0.24 13.99 -0.01
CA TRP A 352 -0.49 14.67 1.26
C TRP A 352 -1.39 13.86 2.19
N ARG A 353 -2.48 13.31 1.67
CA ARG A 353 -3.48 12.58 2.46
C ARG A 353 -3.00 11.22 2.92
N ILE A 354 -2.19 10.53 2.13
CA ILE A 354 -1.74 9.17 2.44
C ILE A 354 -0.50 9.19 3.33
N LEU A 355 0.53 9.98 3.01
CA LEU A 355 1.79 10.00 3.79
C LEU A 355 1.70 10.78 5.11
N GLY A 356 0.78 11.74 5.23
CA GLY A 356 0.57 12.55 6.43
C GLY A 356 1.72 13.48 6.85
N SER A 357 2.95 13.29 6.34
CA SER A 357 4.12 14.13 6.67
C SER A 357 5.15 14.21 5.52
N TRP A 358 5.89 15.32 5.46
CA TRP A 358 6.96 15.51 4.46
C TRP A 358 8.21 14.68 4.75
N THR A 359 8.49 14.37 6.03
CA THR A 359 9.61 13.52 6.42
C THR A 359 9.41 12.07 5.96
N ALA A 360 8.16 11.60 5.98
CA ALA A 360 7.82 10.27 5.47
C ALA A 360 8.16 10.08 3.98
N LEU A 361 8.25 11.15 3.17
CA LEU A 361 8.70 11.02 1.78
C LEU A 361 10.16 10.52 1.66
N ALA A 362 11.03 10.85 2.61
CA ALA A 362 12.43 10.45 2.60
C ALA A 362 12.69 9.16 3.40
N ASP A 363 11.96 9.01 4.51
CA ASP A 363 12.27 8.01 5.53
C ASP A 363 11.61 6.66 5.27
N THR A 364 10.54 6.60 4.46
CA THR A 364 9.76 5.37 4.23
C THR A 364 10.06 4.73 2.88
N GLY A 365 9.90 3.40 2.78
CA GLY A 365 10.02 2.67 1.50
C GLY A 365 9.00 3.17 0.48
N TYR A 366 7.77 3.41 0.94
CA TYR A 366 6.70 4.03 0.16
C TYR A 366 7.06 5.43 -0.35
N GLY A 367 7.55 6.30 0.52
CA GLY A 367 7.96 7.67 0.20
C GLY A 367 9.02 7.71 -0.90
N ARG A 368 10.02 6.82 -0.83
CA ARG A 368 11.06 6.69 -1.86
C ARG A 368 10.49 6.28 -3.23
N LEU A 369 9.52 5.35 -3.25
CA LEU A 369 8.83 4.98 -4.49
C LEU A 369 8.00 6.15 -5.04
N VAL A 370 7.35 6.93 -4.19
CA VAL A 370 6.65 8.17 -4.58
C VAL A 370 7.62 9.18 -5.19
N VAL A 371 8.78 9.42 -4.55
CA VAL A 371 9.82 10.31 -5.08
C VAL A 371 10.34 9.82 -6.43
N ALA A 372 10.58 8.52 -6.60
CA ALA A 372 10.97 7.94 -7.89
C ALA A 372 9.91 8.18 -8.97
N LYS A 373 8.62 7.98 -8.64
CA LYS A 373 7.49 8.25 -9.55
C LYS A 373 7.41 9.72 -9.94
N ILE A 374 7.62 10.64 -8.99
CA ILE A 374 7.68 12.09 -9.26
C ILE A 374 8.86 12.42 -10.18
N ALA A 375 10.04 11.88 -9.95
CA ALA A 375 11.22 12.11 -10.79
C ALA A 375 10.98 11.65 -12.24
N ILE A 376 10.39 10.47 -12.43
CA ILE A 376 10.00 9.95 -13.75
C ILE A 376 8.97 10.86 -14.42
N ALA A 377 7.95 11.31 -13.68
CA ALA A 377 6.93 12.21 -14.20
C ALA A 377 7.53 13.56 -14.63
N LEU A 378 8.44 14.14 -13.85
CA LEU A 378 9.15 15.37 -14.18
C LEU A 378 10.00 15.22 -15.45
N ALA A 379 10.70 14.09 -15.61
CA ALA A 379 11.44 13.78 -16.82
C ALA A 379 10.51 13.71 -18.05
N ALA A 380 9.36 13.03 -17.94
CA ALA A 380 8.38 12.96 -19.01
C ALA A 380 7.80 14.36 -19.35
N ILE A 381 7.50 15.19 -18.35
CA ILE A 381 7.03 16.56 -18.54
C ILE A 381 8.10 17.42 -19.24
N ALA A 382 9.38 17.26 -18.89
CA ALA A 382 10.47 18.00 -19.52
C ALA A 382 10.59 17.65 -21.02
N ILE A 383 10.48 16.36 -21.38
CA ILE A 383 10.45 15.92 -22.78
C ILE A 383 9.20 16.46 -23.49
N ALA A 384 8.04 16.42 -22.84
CA ALA A 384 6.79 16.96 -23.40
C ALA A 384 6.86 18.48 -23.65
N ALA A 385 7.48 19.23 -22.73
CA ALA A 385 7.73 20.66 -22.87
C ALA A 385 8.71 20.94 -24.02
N TRP A 386 9.77 20.15 -24.13
CA TRP A 386 10.72 20.24 -25.24
C TRP A 386 10.04 19.96 -26.59
N ASN A 387 9.21 18.92 -26.66
CA ASN A 387 8.38 18.60 -27.81
C ASN A 387 7.46 19.77 -28.20
N ARG A 388 6.78 20.37 -27.22
CA ARG A 388 5.82 21.45 -27.45
C ARG A 388 6.45 22.77 -27.88
N TRP A 389 7.59 23.15 -27.31
CA TRP A 389 8.18 24.48 -27.54
C TRP A 389 9.33 24.49 -28.53
N SER A 390 9.97 23.36 -28.79
CA SER A 390 11.08 23.28 -29.75
C SER A 390 10.73 22.48 -31.00
N LEU A 391 10.26 21.24 -30.85
CA LEU A 391 10.06 20.36 -32.01
C LEU A 391 8.78 20.69 -32.78
N LEU A 392 7.68 21.00 -32.08
CA LEU A 392 6.41 21.32 -32.71
C LEU A 392 6.45 22.60 -33.57
N PRO A 393 7.01 23.74 -33.12
CA PRO A 393 7.14 24.91 -33.98
C PRO A 393 8.00 24.62 -35.22
N ARG A 394 9.09 23.83 -35.08
CA ARG A 394 9.94 23.45 -36.22
C ARG A 394 9.17 22.61 -37.24
N LEU A 395 8.30 21.70 -36.79
CA LEU A 395 7.41 20.94 -37.67
C LEU A 395 6.40 21.83 -38.40
N GLN A 396 5.77 22.78 -37.70
CA GLN A 396 4.80 23.70 -38.31
C GLN A 396 5.44 24.60 -39.37
N HIS A 397 6.66 25.10 -39.12
CA HIS A 397 7.43 25.87 -40.09
C HIS A 397 7.93 25.01 -41.26
N ALA A 398 8.28 23.74 -41.04
CA ALA A 398 8.66 22.83 -42.10
C ALA A 398 7.45 22.42 -42.97
N ALA A 399 6.31 22.10 -42.35
CA ALA A 399 5.08 21.70 -43.05
C ALA A 399 4.49 22.82 -43.93
N SER A 400 4.72 24.09 -43.55
CA SER A 400 4.33 25.25 -44.38
C SER A 400 5.27 25.48 -45.57
N ARG A 401 6.49 24.92 -45.57
CA ARG A 401 7.48 25.07 -46.65
C ARG A 401 7.60 23.85 -47.56
N THR A 402 7.42 22.65 -47.02
CA THR A 402 7.50 21.38 -47.76
C THR A 402 6.36 20.45 -47.35
N ARG A 403 5.72 19.80 -48.33
CA ARG A 403 4.62 18.82 -48.07
C ARG A 403 5.06 17.60 -47.24
N GLN A 404 6.35 17.35 -47.10
CA GLN A 404 6.93 16.24 -46.36
C GLN A 404 7.61 16.74 -45.06
N ALA A 405 6.81 17.03 -44.04
CA ALA A 405 7.35 17.35 -42.72
C ALA A 405 7.88 16.07 -42.05
N HIS A 406 9.12 16.11 -41.54
CA HIS A 406 9.76 14.97 -40.88
C HIS A 406 9.20 14.76 -39.46
N VAL A 407 8.11 14.01 -39.33
CA VAL A 407 7.43 13.70 -38.05
C VAL A 407 8.19 12.72 -37.14
N ARG A 408 9.25 12.07 -37.63
CA ARG A 408 10.01 11.03 -36.92
C ARG A 408 10.60 11.47 -35.56
N PRO A 409 11.23 12.65 -35.42
CA PRO A 409 11.79 13.08 -34.14
C PRO A 409 10.71 13.26 -33.06
N VAL A 410 9.56 13.83 -33.42
CA VAL A 410 8.43 13.98 -32.50
C VAL A 410 7.87 12.62 -32.12
N ALA A 411 7.65 11.72 -33.08
CA ALA A 411 7.17 10.37 -32.78
C ALA A 411 8.12 9.59 -31.85
N ARG A 412 9.45 9.72 -32.02
CA ARG A 412 10.43 9.10 -31.12
C ARG A 412 10.38 9.68 -29.71
N ALA A 413 10.34 11.01 -29.58
CA ALA A 413 10.26 11.65 -28.28
C ALA A 413 8.96 11.28 -27.54
N THR A 414 7.82 11.27 -28.25
CA THR A 414 6.53 10.80 -27.73
C THR A 414 6.57 9.33 -27.30
N ALA A 415 7.27 8.46 -28.04
CA ALA A 415 7.44 7.06 -27.65
C ALA A 415 8.28 6.93 -26.36
N ILE A 416 9.35 7.72 -26.21
CA ILE A 416 10.16 7.76 -24.99
C ILE A 416 9.32 8.22 -23.79
N GLU A 417 8.51 9.27 -23.94
CA GLU A 417 7.57 9.69 -22.90
C GLU A 417 6.61 8.56 -22.51
N GLY A 418 6.05 7.83 -23.48
CA GLY A 418 5.17 6.68 -23.22
C GLY A 418 5.86 5.55 -22.44
N VAL A 419 7.14 5.28 -22.74
CA VAL A 419 7.94 4.31 -21.99
C VAL A 419 8.16 4.78 -20.55
N LEU A 420 8.46 6.06 -20.33
CA LEU A 420 8.59 6.62 -18.97
C LEU A 420 7.30 6.47 -18.17
N LEU A 421 6.12 6.63 -18.78
CA LEU A 421 4.85 6.38 -18.10
C LEU A 421 4.63 4.91 -17.78
N ALA A 422 5.02 4.00 -18.67
CA ALA A 422 4.98 2.56 -18.36
C ALA A 422 5.91 2.22 -17.18
N VAL A 423 7.09 2.86 -17.09
CA VAL A 423 7.99 2.72 -15.93
C VAL A 423 7.38 3.33 -14.67
N ALA A 424 6.71 4.48 -14.75
CA ALA A 424 5.99 5.04 -13.60
C ALA A 424 4.84 4.12 -13.11
N LEU A 425 4.19 3.39 -14.02
CA LEU A 425 3.19 2.37 -13.68
C LEU A 425 3.82 1.12 -13.06
N LEU A 426 5.02 0.72 -13.50
CA LEU A 426 5.78 -0.34 -12.83
C LEU A 426 6.03 0.02 -11.36
N VAL A 427 6.53 1.24 -11.10
CA VAL A 427 6.71 1.75 -9.72
C VAL A 427 5.37 1.81 -8.97
N THR A 428 4.28 2.14 -9.65
CA THR A 428 2.93 2.16 -9.06
C THR A 428 2.47 0.77 -8.62
N GLY A 429 2.77 -0.28 -9.37
CA GLY A 429 2.45 -1.65 -8.97
C GLY A 429 3.10 -2.05 -7.63
N PHE A 430 4.35 -1.64 -7.41
CA PHE A 430 5.00 -1.82 -6.11
C PHE A 430 4.42 -0.92 -5.02
N LEU A 431 4.05 0.33 -5.34
CA LEU A 431 3.41 1.25 -4.40
C LEU A 431 2.08 0.74 -3.87
N VAL A 432 1.27 0.07 -4.70
CA VAL A 432 -0.04 -0.48 -4.31
C VAL A 432 0.11 -1.63 -3.31
N ASP A 433 1.27 -2.28 -3.27
CA ASP A 433 1.57 -3.43 -2.41
C ASP A 433 2.44 -3.05 -1.20
N THR A 434 2.90 -1.80 -1.15
CA THR A 434 3.78 -1.29 -0.08
C THR A 434 2.95 -0.43 0.86
N SER A 435 3.01 -0.73 2.16
CA SER A 435 2.42 0.11 3.21
C SER A 435 3.00 1.55 3.17
N PRO A 436 2.16 2.60 3.26
CA PRO A 436 2.58 3.99 3.39
C PRO A 436 3.45 4.30 4.61
N GLU A 437 3.39 3.46 5.64
CA GLU A 437 4.19 3.64 6.84
C GLU A 437 5.66 3.34 6.53
N GLY A 438 6.52 4.21 7.06
CA GLY A 438 7.91 3.83 7.21
C GLY A 438 7.95 2.75 8.24
N GLY A 439 8.57 1.63 7.91
CA GLY A 439 9.39 0.97 8.92
C GLY A 439 10.23 2.09 9.52
N THR A 440 9.92 2.47 10.75
CA THR A 440 10.68 3.45 11.51
C THR A 440 12.09 2.91 11.54
N ARG A 441 12.93 3.40 10.63
CA ARG A 441 14.37 3.25 10.74
C ARG A 441 14.69 3.93 12.06
N PRO A 442 15.20 3.20 13.05
CA PRO A 442 15.72 3.87 14.22
C PRO A 442 16.74 4.88 13.76
N ALA A 443 16.68 6.08 14.32
CA ALA A 443 17.74 7.06 14.20
C ALA A 443 19.08 6.33 14.29
N SER A 444 19.85 6.41 13.21
CA SER A 444 21.22 5.91 13.22
C SER A 444 21.94 6.68 14.31
N ALA A 445 22.53 5.91 15.24
CA ALA A 445 23.20 6.39 16.42
C ALA A 445 24.11 7.58 16.10
N SER A 446 23.73 8.75 16.61
CA SER A 446 24.64 9.89 16.77
C SER A 446 24.50 10.37 18.21
N THR A 447 25.51 9.95 18.99
CA THR A 447 26.21 10.65 20.08
C THR A 447 25.42 11.46 21.12
N GLU A 448 25.78 11.20 22.40
CA GLU A 448 25.45 11.90 23.65
C GLU A 448 24.17 11.42 24.34
N ALA A 449 24.12 11.07 25.63
CA ALA A 449 25.02 11.21 26.77
C ALA A 449 24.99 9.88 27.57
N ASN A 450 26.07 9.54 28.28
CA ASN A 450 26.21 8.28 29.03
C ASN A 450 24.97 8.00 29.91
N PRO A 451 24.01 7.17 29.47
CA PRO A 451 22.85 6.86 30.29
C PRO A 451 23.32 5.87 31.36
N ASP A 452 22.90 6.04 32.62
CA ASP A 452 23.24 5.09 33.67
C ASP A 452 22.76 3.70 33.21
N THR A 453 23.71 2.86 32.84
CA THR A 453 23.48 1.62 32.10
C THR A 453 23.79 0.46 33.02
N ARG A 454 22.88 -0.50 33.12
CA ARG A 454 23.00 -1.67 33.97
C ARG A 454 23.03 -2.92 33.12
N ASP A 455 23.97 -3.80 33.42
CA ASP A 455 24.18 -5.04 32.69
C ASP A 455 23.76 -6.24 33.56
N THR A 456 23.10 -7.22 32.96
CA THR A 456 22.84 -8.55 33.54
C THR A 456 23.00 -9.63 32.48
N THR A 457 23.06 -10.89 32.89
CA THR A 457 23.21 -12.04 31.97
C THR A 457 22.08 -13.02 32.21
N LEU A 458 21.35 -13.35 31.14
CA LEU A 458 20.18 -14.23 31.15
C LEU A 458 20.42 -15.40 30.20
N GLY A 459 20.80 -16.54 30.78
CA GLY A 459 21.34 -17.67 29.99
C GLY A 459 22.66 -17.28 29.31
N ASP A 460 22.75 -17.46 28.00
CA ASP A 460 23.92 -17.09 27.19
C ASP A 460 23.84 -15.67 26.59
N ILE A 461 22.80 -14.90 26.97
CA ILE A 461 22.53 -13.55 26.45
C ILE A 461 22.89 -12.51 27.51
N ARG A 462 23.78 -11.58 27.15
CA ARG A 462 24.05 -10.37 27.92
C ARG A 462 22.99 -9.32 27.62
N VAL A 463 22.34 -8.82 28.66
CA VAL A 463 21.34 -7.76 28.64
C VAL A 463 21.97 -6.49 29.17
N ARG A 464 21.94 -5.43 28.38
CA ARG A 464 22.35 -4.09 28.75
C ARG A 464 21.13 -3.19 28.72
N ALA A 465 20.68 -2.72 29.88
CA ALA A 465 19.51 -1.86 30.01
C ALA A 465 19.89 -0.43 30.40
N SER A 466 19.19 0.54 29.85
CA SER A 466 19.26 1.94 30.29
C SER A 466 17.86 2.52 30.41
N LEU A 467 17.72 3.44 31.37
CA LEU A 467 16.52 4.23 31.60
C LEU A 467 16.93 5.71 31.57
N THR A 468 16.26 6.54 30.79
CA THR A 468 16.68 7.95 30.58
C THR A 468 15.45 8.85 30.45
N PRO A 469 15.38 10.01 31.11
CA PRO A 469 16.45 10.72 31.83
C PRO A 469 16.62 10.39 33.33
N LEU A 470 15.95 9.36 33.89
CA LEU A 470 15.94 9.06 35.33
C LEU A 470 15.31 10.17 36.18
N THR A 471 14.26 10.80 35.66
CA THR A 471 13.44 11.76 36.40
C THR A 471 12.00 11.30 36.45
N ARG A 472 11.19 11.82 37.37
CA ARG A 472 9.73 11.65 37.29
C ARG A 472 9.18 12.11 35.92
N GLY A 473 8.13 11.44 35.45
CA GLY A 473 7.50 11.70 34.16
C GLY A 473 8.04 10.79 33.03
N PRO A 474 8.09 11.28 31.77
CA PRO A 474 8.42 10.45 30.62
C PRO A 474 9.89 10.02 30.65
N ASN A 475 10.11 8.72 30.52
CA ASN A 475 11.42 8.10 30.40
C ASN A 475 11.40 7.10 29.23
N THR A 476 12.56 6.86 28.65
CA THR A 476 12.78 5.84 27.63
C THR A 476 13.58 4.70 28.23
N ILE A 477 13.07 3.47 28.09
CA ILE A 477 13.78 2.23 28.36
C ILE A 477 14.50 1.83 27.08
N THR A 478 15.76 1.43 27.17
CA THR A 478 16.50 0.84 26.05
C THR A 478 17.18 -0.45 26.52
N LEU A 479 16.96 -1.55 25.80
CA LEU A 479 17.61 -2.84 26.04
C LEU A 479 18.48 -3.23 24.85
N ARG A 480 19.72 -3.65 25.12
CA ARG A 480 20.61 -4.29 24.15
C ARG A 480 20.93 -5.71 24.59
N LEU A 481 20.68 -6.66 23.71
CA LEU A 481 20.86 -8.09 23.85
C LEU A 481 22.01 -8.52 22.94
N SER A 482 23.03 -9.12 23.52
CA SER A 482 24.16 -9.67 22.76
C SER A 482 24.53 -11.07 23.25
N THR A 483 25.04 -11.90 22.35
CA THR A 483 25.61 -13.21 22.70
C THR A 483 26.88 -13.05 23.55
N ALA A 484 27.38 -14.16 24.10
CA ALA A 484 28.67 -14.18 24.82
C ALA A 484 29.86 -13.67 23.98
N THR A 485 29.78 -13.75 22.64
CA THR A 485 30.80 -13.24 21.70
C THR A 485 30.62 -11.76 21.35
N GLY A 486 29.55 -11.11 21.84
CA GLY A 486 29.28 -9.68 21.64
C GLY A 486 28.41 -9.34 20.42
N GLU A 487 27.96 -10.34 19.67
CA GLU A 487 27.08 -10.14 18.51
C GLU A 487 25.63 -9.89 18.95
N PRO A 488 24.84 -9.02 18.28
CA PRO A 488 23.44 -8.82 18.60
C PRO A 488 22.63 -10.11 18.42
N THR A 489 21.66 -10.35 19.31
CA THR A 489 20.82 -11.55 19.19
C THR A 489 19.78 -11.40 18.08
N GLU A 490 19.70 -12.38 17.18
CA GLU A 490 18.66 -12.50 16.16
C GLU A 490 17.66 -13.61 16.52
N GLY A 491 16.37 -13.42 16.21
CA GLY A 491 15.34 -14.46 16.39
C GLY A 491 14.89 -14.72 17.83
N VAL A 492 15.28 -13.89 18.80
CA VAL A 492 14.77 -13.95 20.19
C VAL A 492 13.47 -13.16 20.28
N ALA A 493 12.45 -13.74 20.92
CA ALA A 493 11.18 -13.04 21.11
C ALA A 493 11.39 -11.73 21.90
N PRO A 494 10.58 -10.68 21.67
CA PRO A 494 10.75 -9.40 22.34
C PRO A 494 10.83 -9.56 23.87
N PRO A 495 11.83 -8.96 24.54
CA PRO A 495 11.89 -8.95 25.99
C PRO A 495 10.68 -8.24 26.57
N VAL A 496 10.23 -8.71 27.73
CA VAL A 496 9.20 -8.02 28.52
C VAL A 496 9.88 -7.38 29.72
N VAL A 497 9.58 -6.10 29.95
CA VAL A 497 10.07 -5.37 31.13
C VAL A 497 8.91 -5.10 32.08
N ARG A 498 9.15 -5.26 33.37
CA ARG A 498 8.27 -4.76 34.44
C ARG A 498 9.06 -3.80 35.30
N LEU A 499 8.43 -2.69 35.69
CA LEU A 499 9.05 -1.69 36.54
C LEU A 499 8.26 -1.57 37.84
N THR A 500 8.95 -1.70 38.96
CA THR A 500 8.35 -1.60 40.29
C THR A 500 9.17 -0.68 41.18
N ALA A 501 8.49 0.13 41.99
CA ALA A 501 9.07 0.98 43.03
C ALA A 501 8.14 0.95 44.26
N ASP A 502 8.61 1.44 45.40
CA ASP A 502 7.81 1.50 46.62
C ASP A 502 6.54 2.34 46.38
N GLY A 503 5.39 1.66 46.36
CA GLY A 503 4.08 2.27 46.11
C GLY A 503 3.68 2.45 44.63
N ALA A 504 4.47 1.97 43.66
CA ALA A 504 4.12 2.04 42.23
C ALA A 504 4.59 0.80 41.46
N ALA A 505 3.70 0.17 40.69
CA ALA A 505 4.04 -0.94 39.80
C ALA A 505 3.49 -0.65 38.40
N LEU A 506 4.39 -0.62 37.42
CA LEU A 506 4.06 -0.55 36.02
C LEU A 506 4.00 -2.00 35.52
N GLY A 507 2.91 -2.35 34.85
CA GLY A 507 2.68 -3.71 34.36
C GLY A 507 3.74 -4.18 33.35
N ALA A 508 3.41 -5.19 32.55
CA ALA A 508 4.28 -5.58 31.45
C ALA A 508 4.39 -4.41 30.45
N ILE A 509 5.60 -3.91 30.26
CA ILE A 509 5.94 -2.88 29.28
C ILE A 509 6.50 -3.63 28.07
N PRO A 510 5.74 -3.74 26.97
CA PRO A 510 6.24 -4.33 25.74
C PRO A 510 7.30 -3.40 25.15
N LEU A 511 8.42 -3.98 24.71
CA LEU A 511 9.45 -3.21 24.02
C LEU A 511 9.33 -3.42 22.51
N THR A 512 9.44 -2.33 21.79
CA THR A 512 9.53 -2.32 20.33
C THR A 512 10.96 -2.65 19.92
N GLN A 513 11.13 -3.63 19.04
CA GLN A 513 12.45 -3.93 18.48
C GLN A 513 12.86 -2.82 17.51
N VAL A 514 14.03 -2.26 17.76
CA VAL A 514 14.65 -1.15 17.04
C VAL A 514 15.60 -1.71 16.00
N SER A 515 16.47 -2.64 16.39
CA SER A 515 17.36 -3.41 15.51
C SER A 515 17.61 -4.80 16.09
N ALA A 516 18.40 -5.65 15.41
CA ALA A 516 18.82 -6.94 15.98
C ALA A 516 19.37 -6.72 17.41
N GLY A 517 18.85 -7.49 18.37
CA GLY A 517 19.17 -7.37 19.79
C GLY A 517 18.86 -6.02 20.46
N HIS A 518 18.21 -5.05 19.82
CA HIS A 518 18.01 -3.71 20.40
C HIS A 518 16.53 -3.38 20.50
N TYR A 519 16.07 -2.99 21.69
CA TYR A 519 14.66 -2.78 21.99
C TYR A 519 14.45 -1.47 22.76
N THR A 520 13.31 -0.81 22.58
CA THR A 520 12.97 0.45 23.26
C THR A 520 11.51 0.50 23.70
N ALA A 521 11.22 1.26 24.74
CA ALA A 521 9.86 1.59 25.16
C ALA A 521 9.81 2.95 25.84
N GLN A 522 8.72 3.70 25.65
CA GLN A 522 8.42 4.88 26.46
C GLN A 522 7.66 4.46 27.72
N VAL A 523 8.03 5.03 28.86
CA VAL A 523 7.43 4.73 30.15
C VAL A 523 7.23 6.02 30.95
N MET A 524 6.12 6.10 31.67
CA MET A 524 5.85 7.19 32.62
C MET A 524 6.18 6.72 34.03
N LEU A 525 7.15 7.36 34.69
CA LEU A 525 7.52 7.06 36.06
C LEU A 525 6.82 8.04 37.01
N PRO A 526 5.80 7.59 37.78
CA PRO A 526 4.97 8.48 38.59
C PRO A 526 5.66 8.97 39.87
N VAL A 527 6.66 8.24 40.36
CA VAL A 527 7.33 8.50 41.64
C VAL A 527 8.85 8.49 41.47
N ALA A 528 9.52 9.31 42.28
CA ALA A 528 10.97 9.27 42.47
C ALA A 528 11.32 8.12 43.43
N GLY A 529 12.56 7.67 43.41
CA GLY A 529 13.05 6.56 44.24
C GLY A 529 13.69 5.45 43.42
N THR A 530 13.97 4.33 44.07
CA THR A 530 14.60 3.16 43.44
C THR A 530 13.57 2.33 42.71
N TRP A 531 13.75 2.19 41.40
CA TRP A 531 12.95 1.35 40.52
C TRP A 531 13.68 0.05 40.21
N ARG A 532 13.04 -1.09 40.47
CA ARG A 532 13.46 -2.41 40.01
C ARG A 532 12.87 -2.69 38.63
N MET A 533 13.75 -2.85 37.66
CA MET A 533 13.46 -3.28 36.30
C MET A 533 13.67 -4.79 36.20
N GLN A 534 12.58 -5.52 36.10
CA GLN A 534 12.60 -6.95 35.84
C GLN A 534 12.54 -7.17 34.32
N VAL A 535 13.57 -7.79 33.75
CA VAL A 535 13.67 -8.12 32.33
C VAL A 535 13.49 -9.62 32.17
N SER A 536 12.48 -10.06 31.44
CA SER A 536 12.33 -11.47 31.07
C SER A 536 12.65 -11.69 29.60
N LEU A 537 13.54 -12.63 29.32
CA LEU A 537 13.98 -13.00 27.98
C LEU A 537 13.51 -14.40 27.62
N ARG A 538 12.64 -14.51 26.63
CA ARG A 538 12.24 -15.81 26.08
C ARG A 538 13.30 -16.30 25.10
N VAL A 539 14.31 -17.01 25.61
CA VAL A 539 15.43 -17.55 24.83
C VAL A 539 15.10 -18.86 24.12
N SER A 540 14.04 -19.56 24.55
CA SER A 540 13.45 -20.68 23.81
C SER A 540 11.99 -20.88 24.21
N GLN A 541 11.34 -21.87 23.60
CA GLN A 541 9.99 -22.29 23.99
C GLN A 541 9.88 -22.78 25.46
N PHE A 542 11.00 -23.17 26.10
CA PHE A 542 11.04 -23.73 27.46
C PHE A 542 11.83 -22.89 28.46
N ALA A 543 12.52 -21.83 28.01
CA ALA A 543 13.40 -21.04 28.85
C ALA A 543 13.04 -19.55 28.74
N ASN A 544 12.67 -18.98 29.89
CA ASN A 544 12.41 -17.55 30.05
C ASN A 544 13.19 -17.01 31.26
N PRO A 545 14.54 -16.96 31.19
CA PRO A 545 15.35 -16.36 32.25
C PRO A 545 14.91 -14.93 32.54
N VAL A 546 14.94 -14.57 33.82
CA VAL A 546 14.53 -13.26 34.32
C VAL A 546 15.69 -12.63 35.08
N GLY A 547 15.97 -11.36 34.78
CA GLY A 547 16.99 -10.56 35.44
C GLY A 547 16.37 -9.34 36.09
N GLU A 548 16.97 -8.89 37.18
CA GLU A 548 16.57 -7.66 37.85
C GLU A 548 17.72 -6.65 37.83
N LEU A 549 17.36 -5.40 37.53
CA LEU A 549 18.27 -4.26 37.46
C LEU A 549 17.65 -3.11 38.26
N GLU A 550 18.46 -2.38 39.03
CA GLU A 550 17.97 -1.26 39.83
C GLU A 550 18.42 0.09 39.23
N PHE A 551 17.48 1.03 39.16
CA PHE A 551 17.68 2.40 38.69
C PHE A 551 17.19 3.39 39.74
N THR A 552 17.94 4.45 40.01
CA THR A 552 17.51 5.52 40.93
C THR A 552 16.94 6.68 40.13
N VAL A 553 15.67 7.01 40.37
CA VAL A 553 14.93 8.08 39.69
C VAL A 553 14.79 9.29 40.62
N SER A 554 15.13 10.46 40.10
CA SER A 554 15.12 11.75 40.82
C SER A 554 13.81 12.53 40.73
#